data_AF-A0A964R7M2-F1
#
_entry.id   AF-A0A964R7M2-F1
#
_cell.length_a   1.000
_cell.length_b   1.000
_cell.length_c   1.000
_cell.angle_alpha   90.00
_cell.angle_beta   90.00
_cell.angle_gamma   90.00
#
_symmetry.space_group_name_H-M   'P 1'
#
loop_
_entity.id
_entity.type
_entity.pdbx_description
1 polymer ?
#
loop_
_entity_poly.entity_id
_entity_poly.type
_entity_poly.pdbx_seq_one_letter_code
_entity_poly.pdbx_strand_id
1 'polypeptide(L)'
;MNWEDELYRHHGPLGLPFHFWTLFIGIFGAMTGSFLNVVIHRIPREESIVHPPSHCPTCNHRIPMWQNMPIFSWLMLRGRCASCRTAISPRYIGVEALTGVLFVAAWLYYGEEAPWAAASASILLAGFVAATFIDFEHFIIPDQITLGGVGVGFLLSLVAPELHQETSILAALRSSALGILVGGGVVYLVLRLGKFLFGRERIALEPGSRVIFHDAGIRLPDREISFEEVFYRESDTVVMEG
;
A
#
# COMPACT_ATOMS: atom_id res chain seq x y z
N MET A 1 -19.42 -37.74 -23.25
CA MET A 1 -18.62 -36.75 -22.51
C MET A 1 -17.25 -36.77 -23.16
N ASN A 2 -17.00 -35.83 -24.08
CA ASN A 2 -15.81 -35.83 -24.92
C ASN A 2 -14.62 -35.30 -24.11
N TRP A 3 -13.60 -36.12 -23.94
CA TRP A 3 -12.35 -35.76 -23.27
C TRP A 3 -11.60 -34.60 -23.98
N GLU A 4 -11.88 -34.39 -25.25
CA GLU A 4 -11.34 -33.27 -26.04
C GLU A 4 -11.89 -31.92 -25.52
N ASP A 5 -13.18 -31.82 -25.22
CA ASP A 5 -13.82 -30.58 -24.72
C ASP A 5 -13.36 -30.17 -23.31
N GLU A 6 -12.70 -31.08 -22.58
CA GLU A 6 -12.12 -30.84 -21.25
C GLU A 6 -10.67 -30.34 -21.34
N LEU A 7 -9.90 -30.83 -22.32
CA LEU A 7 -8.57 -30.31 -22.66
C LEU A 7 -8.63 -28.87 -23.21
N TYR A 8 -9.68 -28.54 -23.99
CA TYR A 8 -9.81 -27.20 -24.58
C TYR A 8 -10.32 -26.11 -23.61
N ARG A 9 -10.94 -26.51 -22.48
CA ARG A 9 -11.51 -25.56 -21.51
C ARG A 9 -10.48 -24.79 -20.68
N HIS A 10 -9.24 -25.27 -20.62
CA HIS A 10 -8.17 -24.66 -19.82
C HIS A 10 -7.12 -23.93 -20.67
N HIS A 11 -7.48 -23.45 -21.86
CA HIS A 11 -6.61 -22.58 -22.63
C HIS A 11 -6.91 -21.12 -22.30
N GLY A 12 -5.89 -20.38 -21.86
CA GLY A 12 -5.98 -18.95 -21.61
C GLY A 12 -6.20 -18.14 -22.90
N PRO A 13 -6.14 -16.80 -22.84
CA PRO A 13 -6.62 -15.90 -23.90
C PRO A 13 -5.93 -16.05 -25.27
N LEU A 14 -4.79 -16.74 -25.36
CA LEU A 14 -4.05 -17.03 -26.60
C LEU A 14 -4.00 -18.52 -26.97
N GLY A 15 -4.85 -19.38 -26.39
CA GLY A 15 -4.82 -20.83 -26.68
C GLY A 15 -3.71 -21.60 -25.94
N LEU A 16 -2.93 -20.93 -25.09
CA LEU A 16 -1.87 -21.54 -24.27
C LEU A 16 -2.46 -22.15 -22.98
N PRO A 17 -1.86 -23.21 -22.41
CA PRO A 17 -2.35 -23.83 -21.19
C PRO A 17 -2.48 -22.83 -20.04
N PHE A 18 -3.53 -22.94 -19.23
CA PHE A 18 -3.79 -22.05 -18.09
C PHE A 18 -2.59 -21.95 -17.15
N HIS A 19 -1.93 -23.08 -16.87
CA HIS A 19 -0.72 -23.12 -16.03
C HIS A 19 0.45 -22.29 -16.57
N PHE A 20 0.58 -22.15 -17.89
CA PHE A 20 1.58 -21.28 -18.50
C PHE A 20 1.33 -19.82 -18.11
N TRP A 21 0.07 -19.38 -18.20
CA TRP A 21 -0.34 -18.04 -17.78
C TRP A 21 -0.17 -17.84 -16.29
N THR A 22 -0.50 -18.83 -15.46
CA THR A 22 -0.29 -18.77 -14.01
C THR A 22 1.18 -18.51 -13.68
N LEU A 23 2.11 -19.23 -14.31
CA LEU A 23 3.55 -19.00 -14.12
C LEU A 23 3.98 -17.61 -14.59
N PHE A 24 3.53 -17.21 -15.78
CA PHE A 24 3.84 -15.90 -16.35
C PHE A 24 3.36 -14.75 -15.45
N ILE A 25 2.12 -14.82 -14.96
CA ILE A 25 1.54 -13.84 -14.04
C ILE A 25 2.28 -13.83 -12.70
N GLY A 26 2.69 -14.98 -12.18
CA GLY A 26 3.50 -15.04 -10.96
C GLY A 26 4.86 -14.35 -11.10
N ILE A 27 5.55 -14.55 -12.24
CA ILE A 27 6.81 -13.86 -12.54
C ILE A 27 6.57 -12.35 -12.68
N PHE A 28 5.54 -11.95 -13.42
CA PHE A 28 5.17 -10.55 -13.59
C PHE A 28 4.80 -9.87 -12.26
N GLY A 29 4.09 -10.58 -11.39
CA GLY A 29 3.77 -10.11 -10.04
C GLY A 29 5.03 -9.95 -9.19
N ALA A 30 5.99 -10.87 -9.27
CA ALA A 30 7.27 -10.74 -8.57
C ALA A 30 8.08 -9.53 -9.09
N MET A 31 8.09 -9.29 -10.41
CA MET A 31 8.72 -8.12 -11.02
C MET A 31 8.05 -6.82 -10.56
N THR A 32 6.72 -6.82 -10.48
CA THR A 32 5.94 -5.72 -9.94
C THR A 32 6.30 -5.48 -8.47
N GLY A 33 6.40 -6.53 -7.65
CA GLY A 33 6.86 -6.44 -6.26
C GLY A 33 8.26 -5.84 -6.13
N SER A 34 9.16 -6.12 -7.06
CA SER A 34 10.49 -5.50 -7.08
C SER A 34 10.41 -3.99 -7.32
N PHE A 35 9.51 -3.56 -8.22
CA PHE A 35 9.18 -2.13 -8.38
C PHE A 35 8.50 -1.54 -7.14
N LEU A 36 7.61 -2.27 -6.47
CA LEU A 36 6.95 -1.80 -5.24
C LEU A 36 7.95 -1.49 -4.13
N ASN A 37 9.07 -2.20 -4.02
CA ASN A 37 10.13 -1.83 -3.08
C ASN A 37 10.67 -0.40 -3.32
N VAL A 38 10.74 0.05 -4.58
CA VAL A 38 11.10 1.43 -4.92
C VAL A 38 9.99 2.39 -4.49
N VAL A 39 8.73 2.04 -4.79
CA VAL A 39 7.56 2.85 -4.42
C VAL A 39 7.50 3.07 -2.91
N ILE A 40 7.63 1.99 -2.13
CA ILE A 40 7.57 2.05 -0.68
C ILE A 40 8.72 2.87 -0.10
N HIS A 41 9.93 2.77 -0.67
CA HIS A 41 11.06 3.56 -0.19
C HIS A 41 10.92 5.06 -0.49
N ARG A 42 10.37 5.42 -1.67
CA ARG A 42 10.43 6.79 -2.19
C ARG A 42 9.21 7.64 -1.91
N ILE A 43 7.99 7.07 -1.93
CA ILE A 43 6.77 7.86 -1.71
C ILE A 43 6.77 8.58 -0.36
N PRO A 44 7.10 7.94 0.78
CA PRO A 44 7.14 8.60 2.09
C PRO A 44 8.20 9.71 2.18
N ARG A 45 9.17 9.72 1.27
CA ARG A 45 10.27 10.69 1.20
C ARG A 45 10.03 11.77 0.14
N GLU A 46 8.86 11.76 -0.49
CA GLU A 46 8.49 12.65 -1.60
C GLU A 46 9.48 12.58 -2.79
N GLU A 47 10.16 11.44 -2.93
CA GLU A 47 11.12 11.20 -4.00
C GLU A 47 10.42 10.68 -5.27
N SER A 48 10.95 11.02 -6.44
CA SER A 48 10.41 10.53 -7.70
C SER A 48 10.62 9.02 -7.86
N ILE A 49 9.54 8.30 -8.18
CA ILE A 49 9.56 6.85 -8.45
C ILE A 49 10.14 6.50 -9.84
N VAL A 50 10.29 7.49 -10.73
CA VAL A 50 10.76 7.29 -12.11
C VAL A 50 12.26 7.58 -12.25
N HIS A 51 12.76 8.62 -11.58
CA HIS A 51 14.16 9.05 -11.70
C HIS A 51 14.69 9.55 -10.34
N PRO A 52 15.94 9.21 -9.95
CA PRO A 52 16.94 8.40 -10.66
C PRO A 52 16.62 6.89 -10.68
N PRO A 53 17.30 6.09 -11.52
CA PRO A 53 17.16 4.63 -11.50
C PRO A 53 17.46 4.02 -10.13
N SER A 54 17.11 2.74 -9.95
CA SER A 54 17.43 1.96 -8.76
C SER A 54 18.93 2.03 -8.45
N HIS A 55 19.27 2.34 -7.21
CA HIS A 55 20.66 2.45 -6.74
C HIS A 55 20.77 1.95 -5.31
N CYS A 56 21.97 1.53 -4.91
CA CYS A 56 22.23 1.14 -3.53
C CYS A 56 22.25 2.39 -2.63
N PRO A 57 21.53 2.41 -1.50
CA PRO A 57 21.47 3.59 -0.62
C PRO A 57 22.80 3.90 0.09
N THR A 58 23.73 2.94 0.17
CA THR A 58 25.00 3.12 0.87
C THR A 58 26.12 3.61 -0.05
N CYS A 59 26.29 2.98 -1.22
CA CYS A 59 27.40 3.28 -2.12
C CYS A 59 26.97 4.02 -3.39
N ASN A 60 25.68 4.30 -3.53
CA ASN A 60 25.07 4.92 -4.71
C ASN A 60 25.36 4.17 -6.03
N HIS A 61 25.75 2.89 -5.95
CA HIS A 61 25.97 2.06 -7.11
C HIS A 61 24.64 1.86 -7.84
N ARG A 62 24.60 2.27 -9.11
CA ARG A 62 23.44 2.04 -9.98
C ARG A 62 23.21 0.54 -10.13
N ILE A 63 22.01 0.08 -9.80
CA ILE A 63 21.63 -1.33 -9.90
C ILE A 63 21.19 -1.61 -11.35
N PRO A 64 21.91 -2.46 -12.11
CA PRO A 64 21.51 -2.82 -13.46
C PRO A 64 20.23 -3.67 -13.44
N MET A 65 19.46 -3.63 -14.53
CA MET A 65 18.14 -4.31 -14.58
C MET A 65 18.19 -5.80 -14.24
N TRP A 66 19.27 -6.52 -14.59
CA TRP A 66 19.42 -7.94 -14.24
C TRP A 66 19.57 -8.20 -12.74
N GLN A 67 20.06 -7.21 -11.96
CA GLN A 67 20.07 -7.26 -10.49
C GLN A 67 18.72 -6.92 -9.87
N ASN A 68 17.77 -6.39 -10.65
CA ASN A 68 16.37 -6.24 -10.23
C ASN A 68 15.52 -7.47 -10.58
N MET A 69 16.14 -8.59 -11.02
CA MET A 69 15.39 -9.82 -11.25
C MET A 69 14.92 -10.38 -9.90
N PRO A 70 13.60 -10.40 -9.64
CA PRO A 70 13.06 -10.63 -8.30
C PRO A 70 13.47 -12.00 -7.78
N ILE A 71 13.72 -12.08 -6.47
CA ILE A 71 14.15 -13.27 -5.71
C ILE A 71 15.53 -13.81 -6.13
N PHE A 72 15.75 -13.99 -7.42
CA PHE A 72 16.95 -14.55 -8.02
C PHE A 72 18.19 -13.69 -7.77
N SER A 73 18.09 -12.38 -7.97
CA SER A 73 19.23 -11.47 -7.74
C SER A 73 19.69 -11.48 -6.29
N TRP A 74 18.75 -11.47 -5.34
CA TRP A 74 19.07 -11.52 -3.91
C TRP A 74 19.73 -12.86 -3.55
N LEU A 75 19.22 -13.99 -4.05
CA LEU A 75 19.81 -15.31 -3.82
C LEU A 75 21.24 -15.40 -4.39
N MET A 76 21.45 -14.94 -5.62
CA MET A 76 22.78 -14.93 -6.26
C MET A 76 23.77 -14.04 -5.50
N LEU A 77 23.32 -12.86 -5.07
CA LEU A 77 24.14 -11.91 -4.34
C LEU A 77 24.26 -12.24 -2.84
N ARG A 78 23.59 -13.31 -2.38
CA ARG A 78 23.51 -13.76 -0.98
C ARG A 78 23.04 -12.64 -0.05
N GLY A 79 22.04 -11.88 -0.49
CA GLY A 79 21.46 -10.77 0.23
C GLY A 79 22.43 -9.62 0.50
N ARG A 80 23.37 -9.35 -0.41
CA ARG A 80 24.34 -8.25 -0.27
C ARG A 80 24.46 -7.44 -1.55
N CYS A 81 24.78 -6.16 -1.45
CA CYS A 81 25.07 -5.35 -2.62
C CYS A 81 26.28 -5.92 -3.39
N ALA A 82 26.19 -5.97 -4.71
CA ALA A 82 27.27 -6.45 -5.58
C ALA A 82 28.57 -5.63 -5.45
N SER A 83 28.45 -4.32 -5.15
CA SER A 83 29.59 -3.39 -5.05
C SER A 83 30.11 -3.27 -3.62
N CYS A 84 29.30 -2.79 -2.67
CA CYS A 84 29.76 -2.49 -1.30
C CYS A 84 29.54 -3.61 -0.28
N ARG A 85 28.92 -4.73 -0.68
CA ARG A 85 28.61 -5.88 0.20
C ARG A 85 27.70 -5.58 1.41
N THR A 86 27.13 -4.39 1.50
CA THR A 86 26.09 -4.06 2.48
C THR A 86 24.92 -5.02 2.37
N ALA A 87 24.38 -5.46 3.51
CA ALA A 87 23.26 -6.39 3.54
C ALA A 87 21.99 -5.75 2.95
N ILE A 88 21.27 -6.51 2.13
CA ILE A 88 19.96 -6.17 1.56
C ILE A 88 18.91 -6.87 2.43
N SER A 89 17.96 -6.09 2.96
CA SER A 89 16.94 -6.62 3.87
C SER A 89 16.13 -7.75 3.21
N PRO A 90 15.89 -8.88 3.91
CA PRO A 90 15.01 -9.96 3.43
C PRO A 90 13.59 -9.51 3.12
N ARG A 91 13.16 -8.36 3.67
CA ARG A 91 11.89 -7.71 3.35
C ARG A 91 11.67 -7.56 1.85
N TYR A 92 12.72 -7.23 1.08
CA TYR A 92 12.62 -7.02 -0.35
C TYR A 92 12.11 -8.28 -1.07
N ILE A 93 12.65 -9.45 -0.70
CA ILE A 93 12.16 -10.75 -1.18
C ILE A 93 10.72 -10.98 -0.71
N GLY A 94 10.42 -10.66 0.54
CA GLY A 94 9.07 -10.82 1.09
C GLY A 94 8.01 -10.09 0.25
N VAL A 95 8.28 -8.84 -0.13
CA VAL A 95 7.40 -8.03 -0.98
C VAL A 95 7.29 -8.64 -2.38
N GLU A 96 8.39 -9.06 -2.99
CA GLU A 96 8.42 -9.69 -4.32
C GLU A 96 7.60 -10.99 -4.35
N ALA A 97 7.86 -11.89 -3.39
CA ALA A 97 7.18 -13.17 -3.29
C ALA A 97 5.68 -12.99 -2.98
N LEU A 98 5.34 -12.12 -2.02
CA LEU A 98 3.95 -11.82 -1.69
C LEU A 98 3.18 -11.27 -2.89
N THR A 99 3.76 -10.32 -3.62
CA THR A 99 3.11 -9.73 -4.80
C THR A 99 2.91 -10.78 -5.90
N GLY A 100 3.91 -11.63 -6.14
CA GLY A 100 3.79 -12.75 -7.08
C GLY A 100 2.68 -13.74 -6.69
N VAL A 101 2.60 -14.11 -5.41
CA VAL A 101 1.54 -15.00 -4.89
C VAL A 101 0.17 -14.36 -5.01
N LEU A 102 0.02 -13.07 -4.69
CA LEU A 102 -1.26 -12.36 -4.79
C LEU A 102 -1.75 -12.24 -6.24
N PHE A 103 -0.84 -12.00 -7.18
CA PHE A 103 -1.16 -11.96 -8.61
C PHE A 103 -1.61 -13.34 -9.12
N VAL A 104 -0.92 -14.41 -8.69
CA VAL A 104 -1.34 -15.78 -8.97
C VAL A 104 -2.72 -16.05 -8.37
N ALA A 105 -2.98 -15.65 -7.12
CA ALA A 105 -4.28 -15.83 -6.49
C ALA A 105 -5.40 -15.11 -7.26
N ALA A 106 -5.16 -13.87 -7.70
CA ALA A 106 -6.10 -13.13 -8.55
C ALA A 106 -6.34 -13.84 -9.89
N TRP A 107 -5.30 -14.38 -10.51
CA TRP A 107 -5.40 -15.16 -11.76
C TRP A 107 -6.14 -16.49 -11.58
N LEU A 108 -5.91 -17.21 -10.48
CA LEU A 108 -6.63 -18.45 -10.20
C LEU A 108 -8.11 -18.20 -9.90
N TYR A 109 -8.46 -17.03 -9.36
CA TYR A 109 -9.84 -16.69 -9.03
C TYR A 109 -10.63 -16.15 -10.23
N TYR A 110 -10.04 -15.24 -11.01
CA TYR A 110 -10.75 -14.58 -12.12
C TYR A 110 -10.27 -15.00 -13.51
N GLY A 111 -9.07 -15.56 -13.65
CA GLY A 111 -8.36 -15.64 -14.93
C GLY A 111 -8.95 -16.61 -15.96
N GLU A 112 -9.75 -17.59 -15.54
CA GLU A 112 -10.43 -18.50 -16.48
C GLU A 112 -11.59 -17.80 -17.19
N GLU A 113 -12.43 -17.08 -16.44
CA GLU A 113 -13.66 -16.48 -16.98
C GLU A 113 -13.47 -15.00 -17.39
N ALA A 114 -12.69 -14.25 -16.60
CA ALA A 114 -12.49 -12.81 -16.75
C ALA A 114 -11.02 -12.40 -16.51
N PRO A 115 -10.11 -12.64 -17.47
CA PRO A 115 -8.71 -12.21 -17.40
C PRO A 115 -8.50 -10.73 -17.07
N TRP A 116 -9.39 -9.84 -17.53
CA TRP A 116 -9.36 -8.40 -17.23
C TRP A 116 -9.68 -8.10 -15.76
N ALA A 117 -10.56 -8.88 -15.13
CA ALA A 117 -10.84 -8.78 -13.70
C ALA A 117 -9.64 -9.26 -12.87
N ALA A 118 -8.95 -10.32 -13.30
CA ALA A 118 -7.69 -10.75 -12.70
C ALA A 118 -6.62 -9.65 -12.75
N ALA A 119 -6.47 -8.99 -13.90
CA ALA A 119 -5.54 -7.87 -14.07
C ALA A 119 -5.92 -6.67 -13.20
N SER A 120 -7.21 -6.32 -13.14
CA SER A 120 -7.75 -5.24 -12.32
C SER A 120 -7.51 -5.49 -10.83
N ALA A 121 -7.80 -6.70 -10.36
CA ALA A 121 -7.52 -7.13 -9.00
C ALA A 121 -6.02 -7.06 -8.67
N SER A 122 -5.16 -7.48 -9.60
CA SER A 122 -3.70 -7.42 -9.44
C SER A 122 -3.19 -5.97 -9.26
N ILE A 123 -3.74 -5.00 -10.01
CA ILE A 123 -3.40 -3.57 -9.85
C ILE A 123 -3.76 -3.08 -8.44
N LEU A 124 -4.97 -3.41 -7.96
CA LEU A 124 -5.43 -3.02 -6.63
C LEU A 124 -4.59 -3.67 -5.53
N LEU A 125 -4.28 -4.96 -5.67
CA LEU A 125 -3.45 -5.70 -4.73
C LEU A 125 -2.02 -5.13 -4.66
N ALA A 126 -1.44 -4.70 -5.79
CA ALA A 126 -0.15 -4.02 -5.79
C ALA A 126 -0.19 -2.72 -4.99
N GLY A 127 -1.27 -1.93 -5.12
CA GLY A 127 -1.51 -0.73 -4.32
C GLY A 127 -1.63 -1.03 -2.82
N PHE A 128 -2.38 -2.08 -2.46
CA PHE A 128 -2.52 -2.49 -1.05
C PHE A 128 -1.22 -3.01 -0.44
N VAL A 129 -0.41 -3.75 -1.21
CA VAL A 129 0.93 -4.16 -0.75
C VAL A 129 1.78 -2.92 -0.47
N ALA A 130 1.83 -1.96 -1.39
CA ALA A 130 2.57 -0.72 -1.17
C ALA A 130 2.08 0.04 0.08
N ALA A 131 0.77 0.25 0.22
CA ALA A 131 0.20 0.92 1.39
C ALA A 131 0.55 0.21 2.70
N THR A 132 0.40 -1.12 2.74
CA THR A 132 0.65 -1.93 3.96
C THR A 132 2.09 -1.81 4.42
N PHE A 133 3.05 -1.90 3.50
CA PHE A 133 4.47 -1.82 3.87
C PHE A 133 4.94 -0.40 4.15
N ILE A 134 4.32 0.64 3.55
CA ILE A 134 4.58 2.02 3.94
C ILE A 134 4.06 2.26 5.37
N ASP A 135 2.85 1.81 5.67
CA ASP A 135 2.26 1.94 6.99
C ASP A 135 3.09 1.23 8.06
N PHE A 136 3.55 0.01 7.81
CA PHE A 136 4.43 -0.71 8.75
C PHE A 136 5.79 -0.04 9.00
N GLU A 137 6.32 0.75 8.06
CA GLU A 137 7.62 1.40 8.22
C GLU A 137 7.52 2.83 8.74
N HIS A 138 6.45 3.53 8.39
CA HIS A 138 6.32 4.96 8.60
C HIS A 138 5.09 5.34 9.44
N PHE A 139 4.17 4.41 9.71
CA PHE A 139 2.88 4.66 10.36
C PHE A 139 2.05 5.77 9.68
N ILE A 140 2.19 5.87 8.36
CA ILE A 140 1.44 6.79 7.52
C ILE A 140 0.83 6.04 6.34
N ILE A 141 -0.29 6.55 5.84
CA ILE A 141 -0.92 6.07 4.62
C ILE A 141 -0.92 7.22 3.60
N PRO A 142 -0.06 7.18 2.56
CA PRO A 142 0.05 8.28 1.60
C PRO A 142 -1.23 8.48 0.78
N ASP A 143 -1.65 9.75 0.67
CA ASP A 143 -2.84 10.16 -0.08
C ASP A 143 -2.78 9.74 -1.56
N GLN A 144 -1.57 9.72 -2.14
CA GLN A 144 -1.35 9.29 -3.52
C GLN A 144 -1.79 7.84 -3.75
N ILE A 145 -1.66 6.97 -2.73
CA ILE A 145 -2.06 5.55 -2.82
C ILE A 145 -3.54 5.40 -2.44
N THR A 146 -4.03 6.11 -1.41
CA THR A 146 -5.43 5.98 -0.96
C THR A 146 -6.40 6.66 -1.91
N LEU A 147 -6.28 7.97 -2.11
CA LEU A 147 -7.17 8.72 -3.00
C LEU A 147 -6.96 8.32 -4.46
N GLY A 148 -5.70 8.10 -4.86
CA GLY A 148 -5.37 7.53 -6.16
C GLY A 148 -5.98 6.14 -6.35
N GLY A 149 -5.88 5.27 -5.34
CA GLY A 149 -6.48 3.94 -5.34
C GLY A 149 -8.01 3.94 -5.41
N VAL A 150 -8.67 4.88 -4.74
CA VAL A 150 -10.13 5.10 -4.87
C VAL A 150 -10.50 5.44 -6.32
N GLY A 151 -9.78 6.38 -6.93
CA GLY A 151 -10.01 6.76 -8.32
C GLY A 151 -9.77 5.59 -9.29
N VAL A 152 -8.63 4.91 -9.14
CA VAL A 152 -8.29 3.73 -9.96
C VAL A 152 -9.32 2.62 -9.77
N GLY A 153 -9.70 2.27 -8.54
CA GLY A 153 -10.69 1.23 -8.27
C GLY A 153 -12.07 1.54 -8.86
N PHE A 154 -12.49 2.80 -8.80
CA PHE A 154 -13.73 3.24 -9.45
C PHE A 154 -13.65 3.08 -10.98
N LEU A 155 -12.54 3.48 -11.60
CA LEU A 155 -12.32 3.29 -13.05
C LEU A 155 -12.24 1.82 -13.44
N LEU A 156 -11.58 0.98 -12.64
CA LEU A 156 -11.51 -0.47 -12.88
C LEU A 156 -12.90 -1.13 -12.80
N SER A 157 -13.83 -0.56 -12.05
CA SER A 157 -15.23 -1.03 -11.99
C SER A 157 -15.98 -0.87 -13.32
N LEU A 158 -15.48 -0.02 -14.25
CA LEU A 158 -16.03 0.11 -15.61
C LEU A 158 -15.65 -1.05 -16.52
N VAL A 159 -14.46 -1.61 -16.31
CA VAL A 159 -13.87 -2.64 -17.18
C VAL A 159 -13.95 -4.04 -16.58
N ALA A 160 -14.10 -4.15 -15.26
CA ALA A 160 -14.21 -5.42 -14.55
C ALA A 160 -15.40 -5.43 -13.56
N PRO A 161 -16.66 -5.50 -14.06
CA PRO A 161 -17.84 -5.68 -13.21
C PRO A 161 -17.78 -6.93 -12.32
N GLU A 162 -17.05 -7.96 -12.76
CA GLU A 162 -16.88 -9.24 -12.07
C GLU A 162 -16.19 -9.08 -10.72
N LEU A 163 -15.42 -8.00 -10.54
CA LEU A 163 -14.80 -7.65 -9.25
C LEU A 163 -15.85 -7.38 -8.15
N HIS A 164 -17.06 -6.99 -8.57
CA HIS A 164 -18.22 -6.76 -7.70
C HIS A 164 -19.22 -7.92 -7.73
N GLN A 165 -18.89 -9.04 -8.39
CA GLN A 165 -19.81 -10.14 -8.68
C GLN A 165 -21.05 -9.70 -9.48
N GLU A 166 -20.89 -8.66 -10.30
CA GLU A 166 -21.96 -8.08 -11.11
C GLU A 166 -21.69 -8.31 -12.59
N THR A 167 -22.76 -8.37 -13.40
CA THR A 167 -22.66 -8.49 -14.86
C THR A 167 -22.87 -7.15 -15.56
N SER A 168 -23.56 -6.20 -14.91
CA SER A 168 -23.80 -4.88 -15.48
C SER A 168 -22.83 -3.84 -14.92
N ILE A 169 -22.29 -3.01 -15.82
CA ILE A 169 -21.42 -1.89 -15.45
C ILE A 169 -22.12 -0.93 -14.48
N LEU A 170 -23.41 -0.67 -14.68
CA LEU A 170 -24.16 0.22 -13.79
C LEU A 170 -24.26 -0.33 -12.36
N ALA A 171 -24.45 -1.64 -12.20
CA ALA A 171 -24.47 -2.28 -10.89
C ALA A 171 -23.08 -2.23 -10.24
N ALA A 172 -22.01 -2.53 -10.99
CA ALA A 172 -20.63 -2.43 -10.53
C ALA A 172 -20.23 -1.00 -10.12
N LEU A 173 -20.68 0.02 -10.85
CA LEU A 173 -20.46 1.42 -10.46
C LEU A 173 -21.21 1.79 -9.20
N ARG A 174 -22.43 1.28 -9.02
CA ARG A 174 -23.22 1.50 -7.80
C ARG A 174 -22.57 0.82 -6.59
N SER A 175 -22.12 -0.43 -6.71
CA SER A 175 -21.42 -1.13 -5.64
C SER A 175 -20.09 -0.45 -5.30
N SER A 176 -19.33 0.00 -6.31
CA SER A 176 -18.10 0.77 -6.13
C SER A 176 -18.37 2.10 -5.41
N ALA A 177 -19.37 2.86 -5.83
CA ALA A 177 -19.76 4.11 -5.18
C ALA A 177 -20.23 3.89 -3.72
N LEU A 178 -21.02 2.84 -3.48
CA LEU A 178 -21.40 2.43 -2.12
C LEU A 178 -20.17 2.06 -1.28
N GLY A 179 -19.21 1.33 -1.86
CA GLY A 179 -17.95 1.00 -1.21
C GLY A 179 -17.14 2.23 -0.80
N ILE A 180 -17.06 3.24 -1.68
CA ILE A 180 -16.40 4.53 -1.38
C ILE A 180 -17.12 5.25 -0.23
N LEU A 181 -18.45 5.34 -0.29
CA LEU A 181 -19.24 6.01 0.74
C LEU A 181 -19.14 5.30 2.10
N VAL A 182 -19.23 3.98 2.12
CA VAL A 182 -19.13 3.18 3.34
C VAL A 182 -17.71 3.23 3.88
N GLY A 183 -16.70 2.97 3.06
CA GLY A 183 -15.29 3.00 3.47
C GLY A 183 -14.87 4.38 3.98
N GLY A 184 -15.16 5.43 3.22
CA GLY A 184 -14.91 6.81 3.65
C GLY A 184 -15.70 7.20 4.90
N GLY A 185 -16.95 6.76 5.00
CA GLY A 185 -17.80 6.98 6.17
C GLY A 185 -17.25 6.30 7.42
N VAL A 186 -16.75 5.06 7.32
CA VAL A 186 -16.10 4.33 8.42
C VAL A 186 -14.84 5.04 8.86
N VAL A 187 -13.94 5.41 7.95
CA VAL A 187 -12.72 6.15 8.29
C VAL A 187 -13.06 7.48 8.96
N TYR A 188 -14.01 8.24 8.39
CA TYR A 188 -14.48 9.49 8.98
C TYR A 188 -15.06 9.28 10.39
N LEU A 189 -15.85 8.22 10.59
CA LEU A 189 -16.44 7.89 11.88
C LEU A 189 -15.37 7.52 12.91
N VAL A 190 -14.39 6.68 12.55
CA VAL A 190 -13.26 6.33 13.44
C VAL A 190 -12.50 7.58 13.85
N LEU A 191 -12.19 8.46 12.89
CA LEU A 191 -11.55 9.73 13.18
C LEU A 191 -12.42 10.58 14.11
N ARG A 192 -13.72 10.74 13.83
CA ARG A 192 -14.62 11.57 14.63
C ARG A 192 -14.82 11.02 16.05
N LEU A 193 -14.91 9.70 16.20
CA LEU A 193 -15.00 9.01 17.49
C LEU A 193 -13.69 9.15 18.27
N GLY A 194 -12.54 8.97 17.64
CA GLY A 194 -11.24 9.23 18.26
C GLY A 194 -11.14 10.66 18.77
N LYS A 195 -11.58 11.63 17.96
CA LYS A 195 -11.67 13.04 18.36
C LYS A 195 -12.64 13.28 19.52
N PHE A 196 -13.75 12.55 19.57
CA PHE A 196 -14.74 12.67 20.64
C PHE A 196 -14.26 12.06 21.97
N LEU A 197 -13.61 10.90 21.91
CA LEU A 197 -13.13 10.15 23.08
C LEU A 197 -11.84 10.72 23.67
N PHE A 198 -10.89 11.14 22.82
CA PHE A 198 -9.54 11.53 23.23
C PHE A 198 -9.20 13.01 22.98
N GLY A 199 -10.09 13.78 22.38
CA GLY A 199 -9.83 15.19 22.04
C GLY A 199 -9.85 16.18 23.21
N ARG A 200 -9.85 15.71 24.47
CA ARG A 200 -9.77 16.54 25.67
C ARG A 200 -8.76 15.93 26.63
N GLU A 201 -7.57 16.53 26.71
CA GLU A 201 -6.59 16.19 27.74
C GLU A 201 -6.78 17.12 28.95
N ARG A 202 -6.95 16.55 30.14
CA ARG A 202 -7.00 17.30 31.40
C ARG A 202 -5.71 17.02 32.16
N ILE A 203 -4.92 18.06 32.39
CA ILE A 203 -3.68 17.97 33.16
C ILE A 203 -3.93 18.55 34.55
N ALA A 204 -3.82 17.70 35.57
CA ALA A 204 -3.90 18.14 36.97
C ALA A 204 -2.56 18.73 37.40
N LEU A 205 -2.60 19.90 38.03
CA LEU A 205 -1.43 20.66 38.45
C LEU A 205 -1.43 20.83 39.97
N GLU A 206 -0.28 20.66 40.61
CA GLU A 206 -0.15 20.92 42.05
C GLU A 206 -0.34 22.42 42.35
N PRO A 207 -1.00 22.79 43.47
CA PRO A 207 -1.19 24.19 43.84
C PRO A 207 0.14 24.96 43.90
N GLY A 208 0.24 26.07 43.17
CA GLY A 208 1.46 26.88 43.11
C GLY A 208 2.48 26.45 42.04
N SER A 209 2.17 25.42 41.25
CA SER A 209 2.98 25.05 40.08
C SER A 209 2.96 26.16 39.01
N ARG A 210 4.09 26.32 38.32
CA ARG A 210 4.23 27.28 37.22
C ARG A 210 4.11 26.56 35.89
N VAL A 211 3.17 27.02 35.07
CA VAL A 211 3.07 26.65 33.65
C VAL A 211 3.74 27.74 32.84
N ILE A 212 4.73 27.39 32.03
CA ILE A 212 5.44 28.34 31.16
C ILE A 212 5.08 28.04 29.72
N PHE A 213 4.40 28.99 29.06
CA PHE A 213 4.18 28.96 27.63
C PHE A 213 5.35 29.65 26.94
N HIS A 214 5.93 29.00 25.93
CA HIS A 214 6.98 29.56 25.09
C HIS A 214 6.68 29.25 23.62
N ASP A 215 7.49 29.77 22.71
CA ASP A 215 7.16 29.81 21.28
C ASP A 215 6.89 28.46 20.61
N ALA A 216 7.36 27.36 21.22
CA ALA A 216 7.26 26.01 20.67
C ALA A 216 6.43 25.05 21.55
N GLY A 217 5.94 25.47 22.72
CA GLY A 217 5.26 24.53 23.61
C GLY A 217 4.91 25.06 25.00
N ILE A 218 4.53 24.10 25.85
CA ILE A 218 4.13 24.29 27.24
C ILE A 218 5.08 23.49 28.12
N ARG A 219 5.78 24.18 29.03
CA ARG A 219 6.57 23.54 30.08
C ARG A 219 5.73 23.41 31.34
N LEU A 220 5.45 22.16 31.71
CA LEU A 220 4.83 21.73 32.96
C LEU A 220 5.93 21.37 33.98
N PRO A 221 5.59 21.20 35.27
CA PRO A 221 6.58 20.83 36.29
C PRO A 221 7.26 19.47 36.05
N ASP A 222 6.53 18.53 35.43
CA ASP A 222 6.91 17.13 35.21
C ASP A 222 7.39 16.85 33.78
N ARG A 223 6.98 17.66 32.80
CA ARG A 223 7.26 17.43 31.37
C ARG A 223 7.15 18.70 30.53
N GLU A 224 7.69 18.65 29.32
CA GLU A 224 7.52 19.67 28.29
C GLU A 224 6.69 19.07 27.16
N ILE A 225 5.67 19.78 26.70
CA ILE A 225 4.78 19.33 25.63
C ILE A 225 4.87 20.32 24.46
N SER A 226 5.14 19.81 23.26
CA SER A 226 5.20 20.64 22.06
C SER A 226 3.82 21.11 21.63
N PHE A 227 3.71 22.34 21.10
CA PHE A 227 2.44 22.81 20.55
C PHE A 227 1.98 21.99 19.35
N GLU A 228 2.88 21.39 18.59
CA GLU A 228 2.52 20.49 17.49
C GLU A 228 1.80 19.22 17.98
N GLU A 229 2.05 18.82 19.22
CA GLU A 229 1.42 17.66 19.85
C GLU A 229 0.05 18.02 20.47
N VAL A 230 -0.08 19.23 21.02
CA VAL A 230 -1.29 19.67 21.76
C VAL A 230 -2.30 20.37 20.86
N PHE A 231 -1.83 21.24 19.96
CA PHE A 231 -2.64 22.09 19.09
C PHE A 231 -2.56 21.58 17.66
N TYR A 232 -3.16 20.43 17.43
CA TYR A 232 -3.29 19.86 16.09
C TYR A 232 -4.32 20.63 15.24
N ARG A 233 -5.18 21.48 15.84
CA ARG A 233 -6.23 22.24 15.13
C ARG A 233 -6.22 23.72 15.50
N GLU A 234 -6.64 24.55 14.55
CA GLU A 234 -6.90 25.98 14.78
C GLU A 234 -7.97 26.25 15.85
N SER A 235 -8.86 25.29 16.09
CA SER A 235 -9.91 25.40 17.11
C SER A 235 -9.50 24.93 18.49
N ASP A 236 -8.29 24.37 18.65
CA ASP A 236 -7.86 23.83 19.94
C ASP A 236 -7.58 25.00 20.89
N THR A 237 -8.19 24.95 22.08
CA THR A 237 -8.11 26.02 23.09
C THR A 237 -7.69 25.45 24.42
N VAL A 238 -6.80 26.14 25.12
CA VAL A 238 -6.48 25.83 26.52
C VAL A 238 -7.47 26.57 27.42
N VAL A 239 -8.16 25.81 28.26
CA VAL A 239 -9.05 26.35 29.29
C VAL A 239 -8.42 26.05 30.64
N MET A 240 -8.11 27.11 31.39
CA MET A 240 -7.61 27.01 32.76
C MET A 240 -8.82 27.05 33.69
N GLU A 241 -9.15 25.91 34.32
CA GLU A 241 -10.14 25.83 35.40
C GLU A 241 -9.39 25.94 36.74
N GLY A 242 -9.71 26.98 37.53
CA GLY A 242 -9.11 27.26 38.83
C GLY A 242 -9.96 26.82 40.01
#